data_AF-A0A0G1WX29-F1
#
_entry.id   AF-A0A0G1WX29-F1
#
_cell.length_a   1.000
_cell.length_b   1.000
_cell.length_c   1.000
_cell.angle_alpha   90.00
_cell.angle_beta   90.00
_cell.angle_gamma   90.00
#
_symmetry.space_group_name_H-M   'P 1'
#
loop_
_entity.id
_entity.type
_entity.pdbx_description
1 polymer ?
#
loop_
_entity_poly.entity_id
_entity_poly.type
_entity_poly.pdbx_seq_one_letter_code
_entity_poly.pdbx_strand_id
1 'polypeptide(L)'
;MIENDMTPNDAVAERWDKGNSGKMILAGLLVAGVLLGVVWVRLRGGRAGSGGETEGAAKECVVTGCNGEICEEKKTDQTASICVLLPEAQCYKTAKCEQQRNGQCGWTQTEELKECIEKSKL
;
A
#
# COMPACT_ATOMS: atom_id res chain seq x y z
N MET A 1 44.42 19.91 1.54
CA MET A 1 43.72 18.64 1.83
C MET A 1 42.28 19.01 2.02
N ILE A 2 41.41 18.31 1.31
CA ILE A 2 40.06 18.74 0.94
C ILE A 2 39.15 18.68 2.17
N GLU A 3 38.56 19.82 2.54
CA GLU A 3 37.40 19.91 3.43
C GLU A 3 36.21 19.26 2.71
N ASN A 4 35.90 18.02 3.09
CA ASN A 4 34.68 17.32 2.71
C ASN A 4 33.64 17.54 3.80
N ASP A 5 33.07 18.73 3.85
CA ASP A 5 31.82 19.00 4.57
C ASP A 5 30.69 18.91 3.54
N MET A 6 30.12 17.71 3.43
CA MET A 6 29.01 17.40 2.52
C MET A 6 27.78 17.12 3.39
N THR A 7 26.91 18.12 3.57
CA THR A 7 25.63 17.96 4.24
C THR A 7 24.61 17.29 3.30
N PRO A 8 23.76 16.35 3.75
CA PRO A 8 22.84 15.62 2.88
C PRO A 8 21.54 16.34 2.45
N ASN A 9 21.36 17.64 2.71
CA ASN A 9 20.02 18.27 2.69
C ASN A 9 19.82 19.39 1.66
N ASP A 10 20.73 19.54 0.70
CA ASP A 10 20.74 20.64 -0.28
C ASP A 10 20.40 20.16 -1.72
N ALA A 11 20.00 18.90 -1.90
CA ALA A 11 19.80 18.28 -3.21
C ALA A 11 18.34 18.23 -3.73
N VAL A 12 17.37 18.96 -3.16
CA VAL A 12 15.95 18.82 -3.59
C VAL A 12 15.19 20.12 -3.87
N ALA A 13 15.87 21.23 -4.16
CA ALA A 13 15.20 22.44 -4.62
C ALA A 13 16.01 23.13 -5.69
N GLU A 14 15.76 22.83 -6.98
CA GLU A 14 15.96 23.73 -8.15
C GLU A 14 15.57 22.98 -9.46
N ARG A 15 14.31 22.55 -9.60
CA ARG A 15 13.77 22.14 -10.91
C ARG A 15 12.47 22.91 -11.20
N TRP A 16 12.56 24.23 -11.10
CA TRP A 16 11.51 25.15 -11.56
C TRP A 16 11.92 25.80 -12.89
N ASP A 17 11.01 25.61 -13.84
CA ASP A 17 10.72 26.41 -15.04
C ASP A 17 11.87 26.85 -15.98
N LYS A 18 11.91 26.20 -17.16
CA LYS A 18 12.39 26.84 -18.38
C LYS A 18 11.31 26.75 -19.46
N GLY A 19 10.58 27.85 -19.62
CA GLY A 19 10.62 28.58 -20.88
C GLY A 19 9.74 28.04 -22.01
N ASN A 20 8.51 28.54 -22.03
CA ASN A 20 7.59 28.57 -23.16
C ASN A 20 8.12 29.48 -24.29
N SER A 21 8.32 28.96 -25.51
CA SER A 21 8.23 29.71 -26.78
C SER A 21 8.45 28.78 -27.98
N GLY A 22 7.39 28.39 -28.71
CA GLY A 22 7.58 27.87 -30.08
C GLY A 22 6.72 26.70 -30.57
N LYS A 23 5.60 26.33 -29.93
CA LYS A 23 4.75 25.21 -30.42
C LYS A 23 3.25 25.53 -30.46
N MET A 24 2.91 26.79 -30.74
CA MET A 24 1.51 27.23 -30.91
C MET A 24 0.87 26.78 -32.24
N ILE A 25 1.52 25.92 -33.02
CA ILE A 25 0.96 25.37 -34.28
C ILE A 25 0.51 23.90 -34.13
N LEU A 26 0.85 23.21 -33.03
CA LEU A 26 0.24 21.92 -32.67
C LEU A 26 -1.01 22.07 -31.76
N ALA A 27 -1.23 23.24 -31.15
CA ALA A 27 -2.29 23.44 -30.16
C ALA A 27 -3.72 23.35 -30.74
N GLY A 28 -3.94 23.70 -32.01
CA GLY A 28 -5.27 23.68 -32.62
C GLY A 28 -5.86 22.27 -32.81
N LEU A 29 -5.04 21.32 -33.26
CA LEU A 29 -5.45 19.91 -33.45
C LEU A 29 -5.52 19.15 -32.13
N LEU A 30 -4.69 19.51 -31.14
CA LEU A 30 -4.76 18.95 -29.79
C LEU A 30 -6.03 19.42 -29.06
N VAL A 31 -6.48 20.67 -29.19
CA VAL A 31 -7.72 21.12 -28.53
C VAL A 31 -8.97 20.46 -29.12
N ALA A 32 -9.09 20.34 -30.46
CA ALA A 32 -10.21 19.65 -31.08
C ALA A 32 -10.20 18.12 -30.83
N GLY A 33 -9.01 17.50 -30.85
CA GLY A 33 -8.83 16.07 -30.54
C GLY A 33 -9.07 15.74 -29.05
N VAL A 34 -8.69 16.63 -28.14
CA VAL A 34 -8.97 16.50 -26.70
C VAL A 34 -10.46 16.70 -26.41
N LEU A 35 -11.14 17.67 -27.04
CA LEU A 35 -12.58 17.85 -26.86
C LEU A 35 -13.37 16.64 -27.40
N LEU A 36 -13.04 16.13 -28.59
CA LEU A 36 -13.68 14.93 -29.14
C LEU A 36 -13.32 13.66 -28.31
N GLY A 37 -12.08 13.52 -27.85
CA GLY A 37 -11.63 12.40 -27.02
C GLY A 37 -12.23 12.39 -25.61
N VAL A 38 -12.32 13.55 -24.95
CA VAL A 38 -12.94 13.68 -23.61
C VAL A 38 -14.44 13.44 -23.68
N VAL A 39 -15.11 13.87 -24.74
CA VAL A 39 -16.53 13.56 -24.97
C VAL A 39 -16.75 12.05 -25.12
N TRP A 40 -15.91 11.34 -25.91
CA TRP A 40 -15.97 9.88 -26.01
C TRP A 40 -15.72 9.15 -24.68
N VAL A 41 -14.74 9.61 -23.88
CA VAL A 41 -14.43 9.06 -22.55
C VAL A 41 -15.55 9.32 -21.54
N ARG A 42 -16.25 10.46 -21.63
CA ARG A 42 -17.36 10.80 -20.73
C ARG A 42 -18.66 10.10 -21.10
N LEU A 43 -18.89 9.80 -22.37
CA LEU A 43 -20.09 9.09 -22.85
C LEU A 43 -20.02 7.57 -22.62
N ARG A 44 -18.84 6.96 -22.71
CA ARG A 44 -18.61 5.55 -22.31
C ARG A 44 -18.03 5.52 -20.91
N GLY A 45 -18.87 5.68 -19.89
CA GLY A 45 -18.47 5.44 -18.50
C GLY A 45 -17.71 4.11 -18.40
N GLY A 46 -16.42 4.18 -18.07
CA GLY A 46 -15.53 3.03 -18.17
C GLY A 46 -14.24 3.26 -17.42
N ARG A 47 -14.34 3.27 -16.09
CA ARG A 47 -13.21 3.13 -15.18
C ARG A 47 -12.61 1.74 -15.43
N ALA A 48 -11.65 1.64 -16.35
CA ALA A 48 -10.80 0.46 -16.49
C ALA A 48 -9.83 0.44 -15.30
N GLY A 49 -10.38 0.11 -14.12
CA GLY A 49 -9.57 -0.48 -13.08
C GLY A 49 -9.13 -1.84 -13.59
N SER A 50 -7.86 -1.95 -13.96
CA SER A 50 -7.19 -3.24 -14.13
C SER A 50 -7.01 -3.86 -12.74
N GLY A 51 -8.11 -4.25 -12.11
CA GLY A 51 -8.11 -5.24 -11.06
C GLY A 51 -8.22 -6.58 -11.75
N GLY A 52 -7.08 -7.24 -11.99
CA GLY A 52 -7.10 -8.67 -12.23
C GLY A 52 -7.62 -9.33 -10.96
N GLU A 53 -8.95 -9.44 -10.84
CA GLU A 53 -9.61 -10.37 -9.95
C GLU A 53 -9.24 -11.77 -10.46
N THR A 54 -8.06 -12.22 -10.06
CA THR A 54 -7.91 -13.65 -9.81
C THR A 54 -8.85 -13.85 -8.63
N GLU A 55 -10.00 -14.46 -8.87
CA GLU A 55 -10.81 -15.06 -7.82
C GLU A 55 -9.88 -16.07 -7.13
N GLY A 56 -9.13 -15.58 -6.14
CA GLY A 56 -7.96 -16.24 -5.60
C GLY A 56 -8.44 -17.47 -4.85
N ALA A 57 -7.85 -18.62 -5.15
CA ALA A 57 -8.10 -19.84 -4.39
C ALA A 57 -8.02 -19.54 -2.89
N ALA A 58 -8.91 -20.16 -2.10
CA ALA A 58 -8.93 -19.98 -0.66
C ALA A 58 -7.54 -20.32 -0.08
N LYS A 59 -6.92 -19.35 0.59
CA LYS A 59 -5.58 -19.49 1.15
C LYS A 59 -5.68 -20.06 2.57
N GLU A 60 -4.77 -20.97 2.90
CA GLU A 60 -4.62 -21.42 4.28
C GLU A 60 -3.85 -20.35 5.07
N CYS A 61 -4.47 -19.82 6.12
CA CYS A 61 -3.86 -18.82 7.00
C CYS A 61 -3.34 -19.48 8.28
N VAL A 62 -2.13 -19.08 8.68
CA VAL A 62 -1.44 -19.63 9.85
C VAL A 62 -0.94 -18.51 10.75
N VAL A 63 -0.93 -18.79 12.05
CA VAL A 63 -0.34 -17.91 13.07
C VAL A 63 1.13 -18.26 13.22
N THR A 64 2.00 -17.28 13.06
CA THR A 64 3.46 -17.38 13.14
C THR A 64 4.00 -16.22 13.98
N GLY A 65 5.31 -15.97 13.95
CA GLY A 65 5.99 -15.08 14.90
C GLY A 65 6.29 -15.78 16.23
N CYS A 66 7.30 -15.28 16.94
CA CYS A 66 7.79 -15.92 18.16
C CYS A 66 6.74 -15.93 19.30
N ASN A 67 5.83 -14.95 19.31
CA ASN A 67 4.78 -14.81 20.31
C ASN A 67 3.36 -15.06 19.75
N GLY A 68 3.24 -15.47 18.48
CA GLY A 68 1.96 -15.65 17.80
C GLY A 68 1.31 -14.34 17.35
N GLU A 69 2.11 -13.33 17.04
CA GLU A 69 1.66 -11.99 16.65
C GLU A 69 1.48 -11.82 15.13
N ILE A 70 1.98 -12.75 14.32
CA ILE A 70 1.90 -12.69 12.85
C ILE A 70 0.80 -13.62 12.36
N CYS A 71 -0.10 -13.11 11.53
CA CYS A 71 -1.03 -13.93 10.76
C CYS A 71 -0.66 -13.81 9.28
N GLU A 72 -0.30 -14.92 8.65
CA GLU A 72 0.16 -14.94 7.27
C GLU A 72 -0.36 -16.15 6.49
N GLU A 73 -0.16 -16.13 5.17
CA GLU A 73 -0.42 -17.28 4.31
C GLU A 73 0.58 -18.39 4.58
N LYS A 74 0.10 -19.63 4.65
CA LYS A 74 0.95 -20.80 4.81
C LYS A 74 1.88 -20.97 3.62
N LYS A 75 3.17 -21.01 3.90
CA LYS A 75 4.26 -21.18 2.95
C LYS A 75 5.31 -22.12 3.53
N THR A 76 6.26 -22.57 2.69
CA THR A 76 7.34 -23.48 3.09
C THR A 76 8.18 -22.89 4.23
N ASP A 77 8.49 -21.60 4.16
CA ASP A 77 9.28 -20.88 5.16
C ASP A 77 8.41 -19.84 5.87
N GLN A 78 8.09 -20.09 7.13
CA GLN A 78 7.27 -19.20 7.94
C GLN A 78 8.06 -17.97 8.42
N THR A 79 7.37 -16.84 8.52
CA THR A 79 7.95 -15.60 9.04
C THR A 79 8.15 -15.74 10.54
N ALA A 80 9.39 -15.53 10.97
CA ALA A 80 9.74 -15.36 12.37
C ALA A 80 9.90 -13.86 12.69
N SER A 81 9.32 -13.43 13.80
CA SER A 81 9.63 -12.14 14.42
C SER A 81 10.83 -12.28 15.36
N ILE A 82 11.37 -11.15 15.80
CA ILE A 82 12.28 -11.14 16.96
C ILE A 82 11.50 -11.62 18.20
N CYS A 83 12.13 -12.43 19.05
CA CYS A 83 11.51 -12.95 20.27
C CYS A 83 11.47 -11.91 21.41
N VAL A 84 10.84 -10.77 21.14
CA VAL A 84 10.56 -9.73 22.13
C VAL A 84 9.08 -9.84 22.50
N LEU A 85 8.80 -10.07 23.78
CA LEU A 85 7.42 -10.15 24.26
C LEU A 85 6.85 -8.74 24.44
N LEU A 86 6.12 -8.28 23.45
CA LEU A 86 5.35 -7.05 23.53
C LEU A 86 3.99 -7.30 24.22
N PRO A 87 3.48 -6.37 25.04
CA PRO A 87 2.20 -6.54 25.74
C PRO A 87 1.02 -6.92 24.82
N GLU A 88 0.96 -6.32 23.64
CA GLU A 88 -0.09 -6.55 22.63
C GLU A 88 -0.10 -7.98 22.06
N ALA A 89 1.01 -8.72 22.17
CA ALA A 89 1.09 -10.09 21.69
C ALA A 89 0.05 -11.00 22.36
N GLN A 90 -0.35 -10.69 23.60
CA GLN A 90 -1.39 -11.44 24.31
C GLN A 90 -2.77 -11.32 23.65
N CYS A 91 -3.05 -10.19 23.00
CA CYS A 91 -4.33 -9.93 22.34
C CYS A 91 -4.55 -10.81 21.11
N TYR A 92 -3.47 -11.22 20.44
CA TYR A 92 -3.54 -12.06 19.25
C TYR A 92 -3.80 -13.54 19.56
N LYS A 93 -3.60 -14.00 20.81
CA LYS A 93 -3.83 -15.41 21.21
C LYS A 93 -5.27 -15.87 21.04
N THR A 94 -6.22 -14.95 21.16
CA THR A 94 -7.65 -15.22 21.00
C THR A 94 -8.22 -14.66 19.70
N ALA A 95 -7.40 -13.96 18.91
CA ALA A 95 -7.82 -13.36 17.65
C ALA A 95 -7.96 -14.42 16.57
N LYS A 96 -8.82 -14.15 15.57
CA LYS A 96 -8.97 -15.02 14.41
C LYS A 96 -7.99 -14.63 13.31
N CYS A 97 -7.20 -15.59 12.86
CA CYS A 97 -6.32 -15.47 11.69
C CYS A 97 -7.00 -16.14 10.50
N GLU A 98 -7.47 -15.35 9.53
CA GLU A 98 -8.23 -15.86 8.39
C GLU A 98 -8.03 -15.00 7.13
N GLN A 99 -8.45 -15.53 5.98
CA GLN A 99 -8.39 -14.81 4.72
C GLN A 99 -9.39 -13.66 4.73
N GLN A 100 -8.89 -12.46 4.50
CA GLN A 100 -9.67 -11.23 4.50
C GLN A 100 -10.34 -11.01 3.14
N ARG A 101 -11.26 -10.04 3.05
CA ARG A 101 -11.99 -9.71 1.81
C ARG A 101 -11.09 -9.30 0.64
N ASN A 102 -9.86 -8.86 0.93
CA ASN A 102 -8.85 -8.52 -0.07
C ASN A 102 -8.04 -9.75 -0.56
N GLY A 103 -8.42 -10.96 -0.13
CA GLY A 103 -7.76 -12.21 -0.50
C GLY A 103 -6.46 -12.50 0.26
N GLN A 104 -6.05 -11.67 1.23
CA GLN A 104 -4.82 -11.85 2.01
C GLN A 104 -5.15 -12.39 3.41
N CYS A 105 -4.25 -13.17 4.01
CA CYS A 105 -4.37 -13.57 5.40
C CYS A 105 -4.12 -12.38 6.32
N GLY A 106 -4.91 -12.27 7.39
CA GLY A 106 -4.75 -11.23 8.39
C GLY A 106 -5.62 -11.46 9.61
N TRP A 107 -5.35 -10.68 10.66
CA TRP A 107 -6.13 -10.68 11.88
C TRP A 107 -7.48 -10.02 11.67
N THR A 108 -8.55 -10.73 12.04
CA THR A 108 -9.90 -10.17 12.02
C THR A 108 -10.04 -9.11 13.10
N GLN A 109 -10.29 -7.87 12.65
CA GLN A 109 -10.33 -6.67 13.49
C GLN A 109 -11.67 -6.54 14.25
N THR A 110 -11.89 -7.45 15.19
CA THR A 110 -13.00 -7.38 16.16
C THR A 110 -12.78 -6.23 17.15
N GLU A 111 -13.84 -5.70 17.76
CA GLU A 111 -13.72 -4.62 18.75
C GLU A 111 -12.92 -5.08 19.98
N GLU A 112 -13.08 -6.34 20.40
CA GLU A 112 -12.33 -6.93 21.53
C GLU A 112 -10.81 -6.91 21.29
N LEU A 113 -10.38 -7.22 20.07
CA LEU A 113 -8.98 -7.19 19.66
C LEU A 113 -8.43 -5.77 19.68
N LYS A 114 -9.15 -4.82 19.08
CA LYS A 114 -8.75 -3.40 19.04
C LYS A 114 -8.61 -2.84 20.44
N GLU A 115 -9.59 -3.05 21.31
CA GLU A 115 -9.55 -2.59 22.69
C GLU A 115 -8.39 -3.20 23.48
N CYS A 116 -8.13 -4.50 23.31
CA CYS A 116 -7.01 -5.15 23.99
C CYS A 116 -5.68 -4.53 23.59
N ILE A 117 -5.46 -4.32 22.29
CA ILE A 117 -4.23 -3.71 21.75
C ILE A 117 -4.07 -2.27 22.25
N GLU A 118 -5.15 -1.49 22.31
CA GLU A 118 -5.07 -0.11 22.83
C GLU A 118 -4.79 -0.09 24.33
N LYS A 119 -5.39 -0.99 25.12
CA LYS A 119 -5.15 -1.10 26.57
C LYS A 119 -3.74 -1.60 26.88
N SER A 120 -3.14 -2.43 26.03
CA SER A 120 -1.80 -2.99 26.26
C SER A 120 -0.66 -2.00 25.99
N LYS A 121 -0.93 -0.86 25.34
CA LYS A 121 0.05 0.20 25.05
C LYS A 121 0.24 1.21 26.19
N LEU A 122 -0.60 1.13 27.23
CA LEU A 122 -0.60 2.00 28.41
C LEU A 122 0.35 1.49 29.49
#